data_AF-A0A917RZT8-F1
#
_entry.id   AF-A0A917RZT8-F1
#
_cell.length_a   1.000
_cell.length_b   1.000
_cell.length_c   1.000
_cell.angle_alpha   90.00
_cell.angle_beta   90.00
_cell.angle_gamma   90.00
#
_symmetry.space_group_name_H-M   'P 1'
#
loop_
_entity.id
_entity.type
_entity.pdbx_description
1 polymer ?
#
loop_
_entity_poly.entity_id
_entity_poly.type
_entity_poly.pdbx_seq_one_letter_code
_entity_poly.pdbx_strand_id
1 'polypeptide(L)'
;MLAAVKSLQNPIDYIRTRAHGDLTTTADGVRGIVKAETGADADGARIAAAAARGGAERSPVDASAPLRGRTDAGEEITFSADRARTATMYDSDGNILGLRVLSTQPGVDDAVEGEYLRTWARSDRLADTEYSPAVRRQLPIRGAKTIWEWGHSRAAAWGAAVRRNGTPPIYVDAHAGLHGYGADVDIGTAENRVWKKVVVDGEAFGRIVGSHPDFHRAITTGPQRPVVVLSCNSSRPGATGAQEFATYMHGEGGVVSDIHVPTGIAKPEVLPGTDIAALALEQTTDEAGRLLPAVRTFHAPQ
;
A
#
# COMPACT_ATOMS: atom_id res chain seq x y z
N MET A 1 61.76 -15.98 -23.29
CA MET A 1 61.27 -16.98 -22.32
C MET A 1 60.77 -16.28 -21.05
N LEU A 2 59.77 -15.39 -21.18
CA LEU A 2 59.26 -14.58 -20.06
C LEU A 2 57.85 -13.99 -20.36
N ALA A 3 57.00 -14.77 -21.03
CA ALA A 3 55.64 -14.36 -21.40
C ALA A 3 54.55 -15.40 -21.05
N ALA A 4 54.89 -16.49 -20.35
CA ALA A 4 53.99 -17.62 -20.12
C ALA A 4 53.61 -17.85 -18.64
N VAL A 5 53.71 -16.82 -17.77
CA VAL A 5 53.34 -16.94 -16.34
C VAL A 5 52.14 -16.07 -15.95
N LYS A 6 51.65 -15.19 -16.85
CA LYS A 6 50.52 -14.28 -16.56
C LYS A 6 49.12 -14.86 -16.82
N SER A 7 48.97 -16.09 -17.33
CA SER A 7 47.62 -16.62 -17.65
C SER A 7 47.00 -17.57 -16.60
N LEU A 8 47.65 -17.76 -15.44
CA LEU A 8 47.16 -18.65 -14.37
C LEU A 8 46.69 -17.94 -13.09
N GLN A 9 46.78 -16.61 -13.01
CA GLN A 9 46.31 -15.83 -11.85
C GLN A 9 44.83 -15.44 -11.93
N ASN A 10 44.22 -15.38 -13.13
CA ASN A 10 42.82 -15.00 -13.30
C ASN A 10 41.74 -16.04 -12.85
N PRO A 11 41.96 -17.37 -12.86
CA PRO A 11 40.91 -18.31 -12.42
C PRO A 11 40.78 -18.40 -10.89
N ILE A 12 41.86 -18.15 -10.15
CA ILE A 12 41.88 -18.32 -8.68
C ILE A 12 41.15 -17.16 -8.00
N ASP A 13 41.31 -15.93 -8.48
CA ASP A 13 40.59 -14.76 -7.96
C ASP A 13 39.08 -14.82 -8.25
N TYR A 14 38.68 -15.45 -9.36
CA TYR A 14 37.28 -15.69 -9.72
C TYR A 14 36.59 -16.74 -8.83
N ILE A 15 37.32 -17.79 -8.42
CA ILE A 15 36.79 -18.82 -7.50
C ILE A 15 36.71 -18.27 -6.06
N ARG A 16 37.66 -17.41 -5.66
CA ARG A 16 37.71 -16.84 -4.31
C ARG A 16 36.60 -15.81 -4.05
N THR A 17 36.19 -15.05 -5.07
CA THR A 17 35.06 -14.11 -4.96
C THR A 17 33.70 -14.81 -4.92
N ARG A 18 33.54 -15.93 -5.64
CA ARG A 18 32.30 -16.71 -5.63
C ARG A 18 32.08 -17.49 -4.33
N ALA A 19 33.14 -18.08 -3.77
CA ALA A 19 33.06 -18.81 -2.50
C ALA A 19 32.77 -17.90 -1.29
N HIS A 20 33.25 -16.64 -1.32
CA HIS A 20 32.91 -15.64 -0.29
C HIS A 20 31.48 -15.10 -0.41
N GLY A 21 30.93 -15.02 -1.63
CA GLY A 21 29.52 -14.66 -1.86
C GLY A 21 28.56 -15.72 -1.33
N ASP A 22 28.80 -17.00 -1.64
CA ASP A 22 27.89 -18.09 -1.22
C ASP A 22 27.85 -18.29 0.31
N LEU A 23 28.98 -18.12 1.00
CA LEU A 23 29.04 -18.28 2.46
C LEU A 23 28.40 -17.11 3.21
N THR A 24 28.41 -15.89 2.64
CA THR A 24 27.74 -14.74 3.25
C THR A 24 26.22 -14.80 3.03
N THR A 25 25.77 -15.21 1.83
CA THR A 25 24.35 -15.44 1.56
C THR A 25 23.76 -16.57 2.41
N THR A 26 24.52 -17.64 2.64
CA THR A 26 24.07 -18.75 3.51
C THR A 26 24.03 -18.33 4.99
N ALA A 27 25.01 -17.54 5.45
CA ALA A 27 25.03 -17.03 6.83
C ALA A 27 23.90 -16.02 7.10
N ASP A 28 23.57 -15.17 6.12
CA ASP A 28 22.44 -14.24 6.21
C ASP A 28 21.09 -14.97 6.13
N GLY A 29 20.99 -16.03 5.34
CA GLY A 29 19.82 -16.92 5.30
C GLY A 29 19.57 -17.63 6.64
N VAL A 30 20.61 -18.20 7.25
CA VAL A 30 20.52 -18.83 8.59
C VAL A 30 20.19 -17.79 9.67
N ARG A 31 20.77 -16.59 9.60
CA ARG A 31 20.48 -15.51 10.54
C ARG A 31 19.05 -14.97 10.38
N GLY A 32 18.49 -15.01 9.16
CA GLY A 32 17.09 -14.72 8.86
C GLY A 32 16.13 -15.77 9.44
N ILE A 33 16.43 -17.05 9.25
CA ILE A 33 15.62 -18.17 9.79
C ILE A 33 15.61 -18.15 11.33
N VAL A 34 16.76 -17.93 11.97
CA VAL A 34 16.83 -17.86 13.44
C VAL A 34 16.10 -16.62 13.98
N LYS A 35 16.10 -15.49 13.25
CA LYS A 35 15.26 -14.32 13.59
C LYS A 35 13.76 -14.59 13.41
N ALA A 36 13.38 -15.35 12.38
CA ALA A 36 11.99 -15.68 12.11
C ALA A 36 11.40 -16.61 13.19
N GLU A 37 12.14 -17.65 13.63
CA GLU A 37 11.66 -18.54 14.69
C GLU A 37 11.61 -17.84 16.07
N THR A 38 12.62 -17.03 16.39
CA THR A 38 12.64 -16.30 17.68
C THR A 38 11.65 -15.12 17.73
N GLY A 39 11.31 -14.53 16.57
CA GLY A 39 10.27 -13.52 16.44
C GLY A 39 8.85 -14.09 16.53
N ALA A 40 8.61 -15.27 15.93
CA ALA A 40 7.31 -15.94 15.94
C ALA A 40 6.85 -16.30 17.37
N ASP A 41 7.77 -16.76 18.23
CA ASP A 41 7.46 -17.08 19.63
C ASP A 41 7.23 -15.82 20.48
N ALA A 42 7.99 -14.74 20.23
CA ALA A 42 7.85 -13.48 20.97
C ALA A 42 6.57 -12.72 20.58
N ASP A 43 6.15 -12.79 19.32
CA ASP A 43 4.91 -12.21 18.84
C ASP A 43 3.70 -13.09 19.24
N GLY A 44 3.82 -14.42 19.19
CA GLY A 44 2.81 -15.36 19.70
C GLY A 44 2.54 -15.17 21.20
N ALA A 45 3.59 -14.97 22.01
CA ALA A 45 3.46 -14.68 23.44
C ALA A 45 2.85 -13.29 23.71
N ARG A 46 3.15 -12.28 22.88
CA ARG A 46 2.52 -10.95 22.97
C ARG A 46 1.04 -10.97 22.57
N ILE A 47 0.67 -11.75 21.56
CA ILE A 47 -0.72 -11.97 21.14
C ILE A 47 -1.51 -12.67 22.25
N ALA A 48 -0.97 -13.73 22.85
CA ALA A 48 -1.60 -14.42 23.97
C ALA A 48 -1.75 -13.51 25.21
N ALA A 49 -0.74 -12.67 25.50
CA ALA A 49 -0.78 -11.72 26.61
C ALA A 49 -1.71 -10.51 26.36
N ALA A 50 -1.98 -10.15 25.10
CA ALA A 50 -2.97 -9.14 24.71
C ALA A 50 -4.40 -9.70 24.79
N ALA A 51 -4.61 -10.93 24.32
CA ALA A 51 -5.90 -11.63 24.42
C ALA A 51 -6.30 -11.94 25.88
N ALA A 52 -5.33 -12.19 26.77
CA ALA A 52 -5.59 -12.46 28.18
C ALA A 52 -5.98 -11.22 29.02
N ARG A 53 -5.82 -10.00 28.50
CA ARG A 53 -6.14 -8.74 29.21
C ARG A 53 -7.52 -8.16 28.89
N GLY A 54 -8.51 -9.01 28.62
CA GLY A 54 -9.91 -8.76 29.05
C GLY A 54 -10.56 -7.42 28.67
N GLY A 55 -10.26 -6.85 27.50
CA GLY A 55 -11.14 -5.91 26.84
C GLY A 55 -11.94 -6.68 25.80
N ALA A 56 -13.27 -6.67 25.87
CA ALA A 56 -14.08 -7.13 24.76
C ALA A 56 -13.50 -6.53 23.46
N GLU A 57 -13.22 -7.37 22.46
CA GLU A 57 -12.89 -6.93 21.09
C GLU A 57 -14.06 -6.09 20.60
N ARG A 58 -14.07 -4.80 20.94
CA ARG A 58 -14.83 -3.82 20.21
C ARG A 58 -14.16 -3.81 18.86
N SER A 59 -14.77 -4.46 17.87
CA SER A 59 -14.62 -3.97 16.50
C SER A 59 -15.02 -2.49 16.59
N PRO A 60 -14.07 -1.54 16.50
CA PRO A 60 -14.28 -0.18 16.99
C PRO A 60 -15.22 0.62 16.08
N VAL A 61 -15.62 0.05 14.94
CA VAL A 61 -16.47 0.69 13.94
C VAL A 61 -17.79 -0.06 13.87
N ASP A 62 -18.89 0.66 14.12
CA ASP A 62 -20.23 0.18 13.79
C ASP A 62 -20.33 0.07 12.27
N ALA A 63 -19.97 -1.10 11.73
CA ALA A 63 -20.04 -1.38 10.31
C ALA A 63 -21.46 -1.25 9.74
N SER A 64 -22.48 -1.27 10.61
CA SER A 64 -23.88 -1.10 10.25
C SER A 64 -24.33 0.36 10.16
N ALA A 65 -23.50 1.30 10.64
CA ALA A 65 -23.80 2.72 10.53
C ALA A 65 -23.94 3.14 9.05
N PRO A 66 -25.02 3.87 8.68
CA PRO A 66 -25.27 4.22 7.30
C PRO A 66 -24.23 5.22 6.79
N LEU A 67 -23.54 4.83 5.73
CA LEU A 67 -22.66 5.66 4.92
C LEU A 67 -23.43 6.27 3.76
N ARG A 68 -22.92 7.37 3.19
CA ARG A 68 -23.46 8.01 1.99
C ARG A 68 -22.39 8.07 0.91
N GLY A 69 -22.81 7.86 -0.32
CA GLY A 69 -21.97 8.02 -1.50
C GLY A 69 -22.80 8.49 -2.69
N ARG A 70 -22.13 8.86 -3.78
CA ARG A 70 -22.79 9.33 -5.00
C ARG A 70 -22.32 8.53 -6.21
N THR A 71 -23.23 8.11 -7.08
CA THR A 71 -22.87 7.45 -8.35
C THR A 71 -22.33 8.43 -9.38
N ASP A 72 -21.75 7.92 -10.46
CA ASP A 72 -21.35 8.75 -11.61
C ASP A 72 -22.53 9.53 -12.24
N ALA A 73 -23.77 9.05 -12.07
CA ALA A 73 -24.99 9.73 -12.52
C ALA A 73 -25.49 10.81 -11.55
N GLY A 74 -24.83 10.99 -10.40
CA GLY A 74 -25.21 11.96 -9.37
C GLY A 74 -26.26 11.46 -8.36
N GLU A 75 -26.71 10.21 -8.48
CA GLU A 75 -27.64 9.57 -7.53
C GLU A 75 -26.94 9.38 -6.17
N GLU A 76 -27.58 9.82 -5.09
CA GLU A 76 -27.12 9.55 -3.73
C GLU A 76 -27.56 8.15 -3.27
N ILE A 77 -26.62 7.40 -2.72
CA ILE A 77 -26.82 6.03 -2.23
C ILE A 77 -26.45 6.00 -0.75
N THR A 78 -27.28 5.34 0.05
CA THR A 78 -26.98 5.01 1.45
C THR A 78 -26.72 3.53 1.58
N PHE A 79 -25.64 3.15 2.26
CA PHE A 79 -25.20 1.76 2.41
C PHE A 79 -24.40 1.58 3.70
N SER A 80 -24.22 0.35 4.17
CA SER A 80 -23.37 0.02 5.32
C SER A 80 -21.95 -0.32 4.86
N ALA A 81 -20.94 -0.16 5.73
CA ALA A 81 -19.53 -0.34 5.35
C ALA A 81 -19.22 -1.75 4.81
N ASP A 82 -19.89 -2.77 5.35
CA ASP A 82 -19.78 -4.18 4.93
C ASP A 82 -20.34 -4.49 3.54
N ARG A 83 -21.09 -3.56 2.94
CA ARG A 83 -21.56 -3.64 1.54
C ARG A 83 -20.53 -3.17 0.53
N ALA A 84 -19.46 -2.51 0.98
CA ALA A 84 -18.37 -2.10 0.10
C ALA A 84 -17.46 -3.30 -0.21
N ARG A 85 -17.13 -3.46 -1.49
CA ARG A 85 -16.26 -4.53 -1.97
C ARG A 85 -14.82 -4.23 -1.60
N THR A 86 -14.21 -5.14 -0.86
CA THR A 86 -12.84 -5.04 -0.38
C THR A 86 -12.09 -6.36 -0.57
N ALA A 87 -10.77 -6.30 -0.60
CA ALA A 87 -9.91 -7.48 -0.67
C ALA A 87 -8.62 -7.27 0.13
N THR A 88 -8.28 -8.24 0.98
CA THR A 88 -6.99 -8.23 1.70
C THR A 88 -5.83 -8.41 0.72
N MET A 89 -4.77 -7.64 0.93
CA MET A 89 -3.48 -7.85 0.28
C MET A 89 -2.56 -8.63 1.21
N TYR A 90 -1.98 -9.71 0.70
CA TYR A 90 -1.01 -10.53 1.42
C TYR A 90 0.36 -10.44 0.75
N ASP A 91 1.41 -10.43 1.56
CA ASP A 91 2.79 -10.53 1.06
C ASP A 91 3.14 -11.98 0.62
N SER A 92 4.41 -12.20 0.25
CA SER A 92 4.93 -13.51 -0.15
C SER A 92 4.87 -14.56 0.95
N ASP A 93 4.90 -14.13 2.21
CA ASP A 93 4.93 -14.99 3.39
C ASP A 93 3.53 -15.26 3.95
N GLY A 94 2.50 -14.64 3.36
CA GLY A 94 1.10 -14.76 3.77
C GLY A 94 0.69 -13.79 4.88
N ASN A 95 1.55 -12.83 5.26
CA ASN A 95 1.17 -11.80 6.22
C ASN A 95 0.27 -10.76 5.58
N ILE A 96 -0.56 -10.09 6.40
CA ILE A 96 -1.37 -8.96 5.92
C ILE A 96 -0.45 -7.78 5.58
N LEU A 97 -0.39 -7.48 4.30
CA LEU A 97 0.28 -6.31 3.78
C LEU A 97 -0.65 -5.08 3.82
N GLY A 98 -1.95 -5.28 3.62
CA GLY A 98 -2.88 -4.17 3.51
C GLY A 98 -4.28 -4.54 3.05
N LEU A 99 -5.00 -3.52 2.59
CA LEU A 99 -6.37 -3.62 2.10
C LEU A 99 -6.50 -2.95 0.75
N ARG A 100 -7.31 -3.54 -0.12
CA ARG A 100 -7.80 -2.91 -1.34
C ARG A 100 -9.28 -2.61 -1.22
N VAL A 101 -9.69 -1.40 -1.54
CA VAL A 101 -11.09 -1.02 -1.75
C VAL A 101 -11.35 -1.03 -3.25
N LEU A 102 -12.18 -1.97 -3.71
CA LEU A 102 -12.41 -2.17 -5.14
C LEU A 102 -13.33 -1.07 -5.67
N SER A 103 -13.05 -0.61 -6.88
CA SER A 103 -13.91 0.31 -7.60
C SER A 103 -13.77 0.04 -9.09
N THR A 104 -14.81 -0.52 -9.71
CA THR A 104 -14.78 -0.88 -11.12
C THR A 104 -14.60 0.40 -11.93
N GLN A 105 -13.47 0.57 -12.61
CA GLN A 105 -13.34 1.64 -13.59
C GLN A 105 -13.91 1.15 -14.93
N PRO A 106 -14.68 1.98 -15.67
CA PRO A 106 -15.06 1.64 -17.03
C PRO A 106 -13.84 1.28 -17.88
N GLY A 107 -13.80 0.04 -18.39
CA GLY A 107 -12.70 -0.46 -19.22
C GLY A 107 -11.49 -1.03 -18.47
N VAL A 108 -11.54 -1.12 -17.14
CA VAL A 108 -10.56 -1.85 -16.33
C VAL A 108 -11.20 -3.14 -15.83
N ASP A 109 -10.52 -4.26 -16.06
CA ASP A 109 -10.92 -5.56 -15.55
C ASP A 109 -10.39 -5.72 -14.11
N ASP A 110 -11.32 -5.75 -13.14
CA ASP A 110 -11.01 -5.97 -11.72
C ASP A 110 -10.13 -7.21 -11.48
N ALA A 111 -10.30 -8.26 -12.28
CA ALA A 111 -9.51 -9.48 -12.13
C ALA A 111 -8.05 -9.23 -12.55
N VAL A 112 -7.83 -8.49 -13.63
CA VAL A 112 -6.50 -8.11 -14.11
C VAL A 112 -5.82 -7.18 -13.11
N GLU A 113 -6.54 -6.17 -12.62
CA GLU A 113 -5.97 -5.24 -11.64
C GLU A 113 -5.73 -5.92 -10.29
N GLY A 114 -6.61 -6.84 -9.88
CA GLY A 114 -6.46 -7.65 -8.68
C GLY A 114 -5.22 -8.55 -8.75
N GLU A 115 -4.99 -9.20 -9.88
CA GLU A 115 -3.80 -10.02 -10.09
C GLU A 115 -2.51 -9.17 -10.16
N TYR A 116 -2.60 -7.99 -10.76
CA TYR A 116 -1.51 -7.02 -10.80
C TYR A 116 -1.05 -6.63 -9.39
N LEU A 117 -1.97 -6.17 -8.54
CA LEU A 117 -1.63 -5.79 -7.17
C LEU A 117 -1.22 -6.98 -6.31
N ARG A 118 -1.79 -8.17 -6.54
CA ARG A 118 -1.34 -9.39 -5.87
C ARG A 118 0.11 -9.71 -6.21
N THR A 119 0.49 -9.57 -7.48
CA THR A 119 1.88 -9.78 -7.92
C THR A 119 2.80 -8.76 -7.26
N TRP A 120 2.42 -7.48 -7.27
CA TRP A 120 3.18 -6.42 -6.60
C TRP A 120 3.32 -6.66 -5.09
N ALA A 121 2.25 -7.08 -4.40
CA ALA A 121 2.27 -7.34 -2.97
C ALA A 121 3.24 -8.47 -2.57
N ARG A 122 3.38 -9.49 -3.43
CA ARG A 122 4.21 -10.69 -3.22
C ARG A 122 5.65 -10.58 -3.75
N SER A 123 5.99 -9.45 -4.35
CA SER A 123 7.33 -9.18 -4.90
C SER A 123 8.29 -8.66 -3.82
N ASP A 124 9.58 -8.51 -4.14
CA ASP A 124 10.57 -7.83 -3.28
C ASP A 124 10.32 -6.31 -3.29
N ARG A 125 9.80 -5.77 -2.18
CA ARG A 125 9.22 -4.43 -2.15
C ARG A 125 10.23 -3.35 -1.79
N LEU A 126 10.91 -2.83 -2.81
CA LEU A 126 11.62 -1.55 -2.72
C LEU A 126 10.69 -0.42 -2.24
N ALA A 127 9.40 -0.48 -2.63
CA ALA A 127 8.35 0.44 -2.24
C ALA A 127 8.18 0.61 -0.71
N ASP A 128 8.59 -0.39 0.09
CA ASP A 128 8.48 -0.33 1.56
C ASP A 128 9.39 0.74 2.16
N THR A 129 10.45 1.16 1.47
CA THR A 129 11.35 2.21 1.99
C THR A 129 11.67 3.33 1.00
N GLU A 130 11.28 3.19 -0.27
CA GLU A 130 11.61 4.13 -1.33
C GLU A 130 10.46 4.34 -2.32
N TYR A 131 10.54 5.42 -3.09
CA TYR A 131 9.67 5.67 -4.23
C TYR A 131 10.44 6.37 -5.35
N SER A 132 9.97 6.22 -6.58
CA SER A 132 10.46 6.98 -7.73
C SER A 132 9.50 8.13 -8.05
N PRO A 133 9.93 9.41 -8.04
CA PRO A 133 9.10 10.47 -8.59
C PRO A 133 8.91 10.21 -10.08
N ALA A 134 7.71 10.45 -10.61
CA ALA A 134 7.44 10.18 -12.02
C ALA A 134 6.64 11.29 -12.68
N VAL A 135 6.89 11.51 -13.98
CA VAL A 135 6.08 12.39 -14.81
C VAL A 135 5.19 11.54 -15.70
N ARG A 136 3.90 11.81 -15.64
CA ARG A 136 2.90 11.16 -16.48
C ARG A 136 2.74 11.96 -17.76
N ARG A 137 3.01 11.36 -18.94
CA ARG A 137 2.82 12.02 -20.24
C ARG A 137 1.74 11.31 -21.04
N GLN A 138 0.77 12.09 -21.51
CA GLN A 138 -0.18 11.63 -22.50
C GLN A 138 0.43 11.86 -23.89
N LEU A 139 0.56 10.80 -24.66
CA LEU A 139 1.03 10.90 -26.04
C LEU A 139 -0.06 11.57 -26.89
N PRO A 140 0.30 12.44 -27.85
CA PRO A 140 -0.66 13.15 -28.72
C PRO A 140 -1.22 12.24 -29.83
N ILE A 141 -1.39 10.95 -29.53
CA ILE A 141 -1.87 9.92 -30.46
C ILE A 141 -3.17 9.38 -29.87
N ARG A 142 -4.25 9.44 -30.65
CA ARG A 142 -5.56 8.94 -30.22
C ARG A 142 -5.47 7.46 -29.85
N GLY A 143 -5.87 7.12 -28.63
CA GLY A 143 -5.81 5.74 -28.11
C GLY A 143 -4.44 5.30 -27.61
N ALA A 144 -3.42 6.17 -27.62
CA ALA A 144 -2.14 5.82 -27.03
C ALA A 144 -2.23 5.74 -25.50
N LYS A 145 -1.51 4.76 -24.95
CA LYS A 145 -1.37 4.61 -23.51
C LYS A 145 -0.57 5.77 -22.94
N THR A 146 -0.96 6.19 -21.75
CA THR A 146 -0.19 7.13 -20.93
C THR A 146 1.17 6.51 -20.60
N ILE A 147 2.24 7.25 -20.86
CA ILE A 147 3.60 6.83 -20.50
C ILE A 147 3.99 7.43 -19.15
N TRP A 148 4.81 6.71 -18.42
CA TRP A 148 5.38 7.13 -17.14
C TRP A 148 6.88 7.25 -17.29
N GLU A 149 7.41 8.44 -17.04
CA GLU A 149 8.84 8.69 -17.00
C GLU A 149 9.29 8.69 -15.56
N TRP A 150 9.97 7.62 -15.15
CA TRP A 150 10.41 7.40 -13.78
C TRP A 150 11.74 8.11 -13.55
N GLY A 151 11.81 8.94 -12.51
CA GLY A 151 13.04 9.50 -12.00
C GLY A 151 13.79 8.52 -11.11
N HIS A 152 14.96 8.94 -10.61
CA HIS A 152 15.72 8.16 -9.65
C HIS A 152 14.95 7.93 -8.34
N SER A 153 15.06 6.72 -7.82
CA SER A 153 14.50 6.34 -6.52
C SER A 153 14.97 7.26 -5.40
N ARG A 154 14.10 7.50 -4.42
CA ARG A 154 14.32 8.35 -3.25
C ARG A 154 13.77 7.66 -2.02
N ALA A 155 14.37 7.95 -0.87
CA ALA A 155 13.82 7.52 0.41
C ALA A 155 12.37 8.01 0.58
N ALA A 156 11.47 7.10 0.94
CA ALA A 156 10.09 7.43 1.21
C ALA A 156 9.92 8.03 2.61
N ALA A 157 8.88 8.86 2.79
CA ALA A 157 8.59 9.48 4.09
C ALA A 157 8.34 8.44 5.19
N TRP A 158 7.74 7.29 4.85
CA TRP A 158 7.53 6.16 5.77
C TRP A 158 8.77 5.28 5.96
N GLY A 159 9.78 5.36 5.07
CA GLY A 159 10.89 4.41 5.03
C GLY A 159 11.74 4.40 6.30
N ALA A 160 11.86 5.55 6.99
CA ALA A 160 12.55 5.62 8.28
C ALA A 160 11.83 4.81 9.38
N ALA A 161 10.49 4.86 9.41
CA ALA A 161 9.71 4.07 10.36
C ALA A 161 9.80 2.58 10.05
N VAL A 162 9.75 2.20 8.78
CA VAL A 162 9.90 0.81 8.33
C VAL A 162 11.26 0.24 8.74
N ARG A 163 12.36 0.97 8.48
CA ARG A 163 13.71 0.52 8.89
C ARG A 163 13.86 0.42 10.40
N ARG A 164 13.29 1.37 11.15
CA ARG A 164 13.33 1.36 12.62
C ARG A 164 12.55 0.19 13.22
N ASN A 165 11.37 -0.08 12.67
CA ASN A 165 10.45 -1.07 13.23
C ASN A 165 10.68 -2.48 12.66
N GLY A 166 11.44 -2.61 11.55
CA GLY A 166 11.66 -3.88 10.88
C GLY A 166 10.40 -4.47 10.26
N THR A 167 9.36 -3.67 10.03
CA THR A 167 8.06 -4.11 9.52
C THR A 167 7.61 -3.22 8.37
N PRO A 168 7.01 -3.80 7.30
CA PRO A 168 6.52 -3.03 6.16
C PRO A 168 5.36 -2.12 6.57
N PRO A 169 5.06 -1.06 5.79
CA PRO A 169 3.87 -0.26 6.03
C PRO A 169 2.60 -1.10 5.86
N ILE A 170 1.46 -0.55 6.27
CA ILE A 170 0.15 -1.10 5.93
C ILE A 170 -0.34 -0.34 4.70
N TYR A 171 -0.52 -1.04 3.57
CA TYR A 171 -0.98 -0.39 2.34
C TYR A 171 -2.51 -0.34 2.26
N VAL A 172 -3.05 0.78 1.78
CA VAL A 172 -4.48 0.91 1.44
C VAL A 172 -4.59 1.32 -0.01
N ASP A 173 -4.99 0.41 -0.88
CA ASP A 173 -5.18 0.69 -2.30
C ASP A 173 -6.63 1.12 -2.59
N ALA A 174 -6.79 2.23 -3.30
CA ALA A 174 -8.09 2.70 -3.76
C ALA A 174 -7.97 3.71 -4.91
N HIS A 175 -8.94 3.70 -5.81
CA HIS A 175 -9.12 4.82 -6.73
C HIS A 175 -9.66 6.05 -6.02
N ALA A 176 -9.14 7.21 -6.36
CA ALA A 176 -9.59 8.48 -5.79
C ALA A 176 -9.58 9.62 -6.81
N GLY A 177 -10.56 10.51 -6.69
CA GLY A 177 -10.59 11.78 -7.41
C GLY A 177 -10.30 12.96 -6.49
N LEU A 178 -10.54 14.16 -7.00
CA LEU A 178 -10.58 15.38 -6.17
C LEU A 178 -11.76 15.39 -5.19
N HIS A 179 -12.82 14.64 -5.52
CA HIS A 179 -14.10 14.68 -4.81
C HIS A 179 -14.35 13.49 -3.87
N GLY A 180 -13.37 12.59 -3.71
CA GLY A 180 -13.54 11.41 -2.85
C GLY A 180 -12.87 10.15 -3.37
N TYR A 181 -13.18 9.03 -2.74
CA TYR A 181 -12.70 7.69 -3.07
C TYR A 181 -13.79 6.90 -3.80
N GLY A 182 -13.39 6.11 -4.79
CA GLY A 182 -14.29 5.17 -5.44
C GLY A 182 -14.44 3.88 -4.63
N ALA A 183 -15.65 3.35 -4.54
CA ALA A 183 -15.94 2.04 -3.99
C ALA A 183 -17.05 1.37 -4.80
N ASP A 184 -16.95 0.05 -5.01
CA ASP A 184 -18.07 -0.76 -5.48
C ASP A 184 -18.89 -1.20 -4.28
N VAL A 185 -20.17 -0.85 -4.30
CA VAL A 185 -21.11 -1.13 -3.21
C VAL A 185 -22.22 -2.02 -3.70
N ASP A 186 -22.50 -3.07 -2.95
CA ASP A 186 -23.67 -3.91 -3.18
C ASP A 186 -24.94 -3.20 -2.66
N ILE A 187 -25.76 -2.76 -3.61
CA ILE A 187 -27.07 -2.14 -3.35
C ILE A 187 -28.23 -3.12 -3.57
N GLY A 188 -27.91 -4.39 -3.83
CA GLY A 188 -28.89 -5.45 -4.07
C GLY A 188 -29.32 -6.15 -2.78
N THR A 189 -30.05 -7.25 -2.96
CA THR A 189 -30.37 -8.17 -1.84
C THR A 189 -29.26 -9.21 -1.68
N ALA A 190 -29.32 -10.00 -0.61
CA ALA A 190 -28.33 -11.06 -0.38
C ALA A 190 -28.35 -12.10 -1.52
N GLU A 191 -29.51 -12.35 -2.12
CA GLU A 191 -29.75 -13.33 -3.18
C GLU A 191 -29.46 -12.76 -4.58
N ASN A 192 -29.60 -11.44 -4.75
CA ASN A 192 -29.38 -10.76 -6.02
C ASN A 192 -28.53 -9.50 -5.79
N ARG A 193 -27.21 -9.72 -5.74
CA ARG A 193 -26.23 -8.64 -5.55
C ARG A 193 -26.20 -7.72 -6.77
N VAL A 194 -26.21 -6.43 -6.51
CA VAL A 194 -26.13 -5.39 -7.53
C VAL A 194 -25.01 -4.44 -7.16
N TRP A 195 -23.88 -4.57 -7.84
CA TRP A 195 -22.73 -3.71 -7.60
C TRP A 195 -22.90 -2.38 -8.33
N LYS A 196 -22.85 -1.28 -7.58
CA LYS A 196 -22.75 0.07 -8.12
C LYS A 196 -21.47 0.71 -7.65
N LYS A 197 -20.79 1.39 -8.58
CA LYS A 197 -19.72 2.31 -8.24
C LYS A 197 -20.29 3.54 -7.55
N VAL A 198 -19.72 3.90 -6.41
CA VAL A 198 -20.01 5.12 -5.67
C VAL A 198 -18.73 5.87 -5.36
N VAL A 199 -18.80 7.19 -5.34
CA VAL A 199 -17.78 8.07 -4.79
C VAL A 199 -18.21 8.44 -3.37
N VAL A 200 -17.31 8.23 -2.41
CA VAL A 200 -17.50 8.51 -0.99
C VAL A 200 -16.49 9.56 -0.53
N ASP A 201 -16.85 10.35 0.48
CA ASP A 201 -15.90 11.25 1.13
C ASP A 201 -14.81 10.48 1.90
N GLY A 202 -13.84 11.20 2.48
CA GLY A 202 -12.73 10.56 3.18
C GLY A 202 -13.13 9.87 4.48
N GLU A 203 -14.13 10.38 5.19
CA GLU A 203 -14.60 9.77 6.44
C GLU A 203 -15.31 8.44 6.15
N ALA A 204 -16.23 8.42 5.20
CA ALA A 204 -16.92 7.21 4.77
C ALA A 204 -15.93 6.18 4.21
N PHE A 205 -14.91 6.61 3.46
CA PHE A 205 -13.81 5.73 3.06
C PHE A 205 -13.04 5.16 4.26
N GLY A 206 -12.76 5.99 5.27
CA GLY A 206 -12.16 5.56 6.53
C GLY A 206 -13.00 4.51 7.25
N ARG A 207 -14.33 4.68 7.31
CA ARG A 207 -15.26 3.70 7.89
C ARG A 207 -15.23 2.38 7.12
N ILE A 208 -15.19 2.41 5.78
CA ILE A 208 -15.02 1.21 4.95
C ILE A 208 -13.73 0.47 5.31
N VAL A 209 -12.59 1.18 5.30
CA VAL A 209 -11.28 0.58 5.59
C VAL A 209 -11.21 0.06 7.03
N GLY A 210 -11.62 0.86 8.00
CA GLY A 210 -11.60 0.52 9.43
C GLY A 210 -12.55 -0.61 9.81
N SER A 211 -13.62 -0.83 9.04
CA SER A 211 -14.55 -1.95 9.25
C SER A 211 -13.98 -3.31 8.80
N HIS A 212 -12.89 -3.33 8.02
CA HIS A 212 -12.33 -4.57 7.50
C HIS A 212 -11.53 -5.35 8.57
N PRO A 213 -11.85 -6.62 8.86
CA PRO A 213 -11.25 -7.36 9.97
C PRO A 213 -9.73 -7.54 9.82
N ASP A 214 -9.24 -7.79 8.60
CA ASP A 214 -7.79 -7.94 8.37
C ASP A 214 -7.04 -6.62 8.50
N PHE A 215 -7.67 -5.47 8.18
CA PHE A 215 -7.04 -4.17 8.39
C PHE A 215 -6.93 -3.88 9.89
N HIS A 216 -8.02 -4.12 10.63
CA HIS A 216 -8.02 -4.02 12.09
C HIS A 216 -6.93 -4.90 12.71
N ARG A 217 -6.82 -6.16 12.29
CA ARG A 217 -5.75 -7.07 12.74
C ARG A 217 -4.36 -6.52 12.43
N ALA A 218 -4.14 -5.93 11.25
CA ALA A 218 -2.85 -5.35 10.88
C ALA A 218 -2.45 -4.16 11.78
N ILE A 219 -3.38 -3.25 12.07
CA ILE A 219 -3.11 -2.10 12.94
C ILE A 219 -2.98 -2.49 14.42
N THR A 220 -3.69 -3.53 14.88
CA THR A 220 -3.57 -4.01 16.27
C THR A 220 -2.26 -4.77 16.50
N THR A 221 -1.82 -5.58 15.54
CA THR A 221 -0.58 -6.38 15.65
C THR A 221 0.67 -5.57 15.35
N GLY A 222 0.56 -4.51 14.55
CA GLY A 222 1.65 -3.59 14.24
C GLY A 222 1.24 -2.12 14.37
N PRO A 223 0.92 -1.63 15.58
CA PRO A 223 0.38 -0.27 15.78
C PRO A 223 1.33 0.85 15.37
N GLN A 224 2.63 0.56 15.29
CA GLN A 224 3.65 1.52 14.86
C GLN A 224 3.95 1.45 13.35
N ARG A 225 3.32 0.55 12.60
CA ARG A 225 3.46 0.46 11.14
C ARG A 225 2.81 1.69 10.51
N PRO A 226 3.52 2.49 9.71
CA PRO A 226 2.90 3.59 9.00
C PRO A 226 1.87 3.08 7.99
N VAL A 227 0.80 3.85 7.76
CA VAL A 227 -0.18 3.53 6.71
C VAL A 227 0.21 4.28 5.44
N VAL A 228 0.22 3.59 4.30
CA VAL A 228 0.50 4.18 2.99
C VAL A 228 -0.71 3.96 2.08
N VAL A 229 -1.39 5.05 1.71
CA VAL A 229 -2.54 4.98 0.82
C VAL A 229 -2.05 5.05 -0.63
N LEU A 230 -2.26 3.98 -1.39
CA LEU A 230 -2.01 3.91 -2.83
C LEU A 230 -3.25 4.45 -3.55
N SER A 231 -3.34 5.78 -3.63
CA SER A 231 -4.46 6.45 -4.27
C SER A 231 -4.03 7.41 -5.37
N CYS A 232 -5.04 7.93 -6.07
CA CYS A 232 -4.88 9.02 -7.01
C CYS A 232 -4.99 10.37 -6.29
N ASN A 233 -5.69 11.36 -6.86
CA ASN A 233 -5.61 12.77 -6.48
C ASN A 233 -6.24 13.17 -5.11
N SER A 234 -6.35 12.27 -4.14
CA SER A 234 -7.05 12.53 -2.86
C SER A 234 -6.35 13.50 -1.92
N SER A 235 -5.05 13.76 -2.11
CA SER A 235 -4.29 14.78 -1.34
C SER A 235 -3.85 16.00 -2.16
N ARG A 236 -4.34 16.15 -3.40
CA ARG A 236 -4.03 17.31 -4.23
C ARG A 236 -4.64 18.58 -3.60
N PRO A 237 -4.04 19.78 -3.74
CA PRO A 237 -4.68 21.02 -3.31
C PRO A 237 -6.12 21.11 -3.82
N GLY A 238 -7.05 21.44 -2.92
CA GLY A 238 -8.49 21.46 -3.18
C GLY A 238 -9.23 20.14 -2.90
N ALA A 239 -8.52 19.02 -2.71
CA ALA A 239 -9.11 17.77 -2.26
C ALA A 239 -9.13 17.68 -0.72
N THR A 240 -10.23 17.18 -0.16
CA THR A 240 -10.39 16.98 1.30
C THR A 240 -10.33 15.52 1.73
N GLY A 241 -10.55 14.57 0.79
CA GLY A 241 -10.72 13.16 1.10
C GLY A 241 -9.55 12.54 1.89
N ALA A 242 -8.30 12.87 1.59
CA ALA A 242 -7.18 12.35 2.39
C ALA A 242 -7.12 12.89 3.82
N GLN A 243 -7.48 14.17 4.02
CA GLN A 243 -7.53 14.77 5.34
C GLN A 243 -8.67 14.19 6.18
N GLU A 244 -9.87 14.06 5.61
CA GLU A 244 -11.03 13.45 6.25
C GLU A 244 -10.75 11.99 6.61
N PHE A 245 -10.16 11.22 5.69
CA PHE A 245 -9.71 9.85 5.94
C PHE A 245 -8.73 9.78 7.11
N ALA A 246 -7.67 10.60 7.09
CA ALA A 246 -6.67 10.58 8.15
C ALA A 246 -7.27 10.98 9.51
N THR A 247 -8.11 12.03 9.54
CA THR A 247 -8.82 12.46 10.75
C THR A 247 -9.66 11.33 11.33
N TYR A 248 -10.44 10.63 10.48
CA TYR A 248 -11.24 9.49 10.91
C TYR A 248 -10.35 8.35 11.43
N MET A 249 -9.32 7.95 10.68
CA MET A 249 -8.47 6.82 11.03
C MET A 249 -7.68 7.05 12.32
N HIS A 250 -7.23 8.28 12.58
CA HIS A 250 -6.58 8.66 13.84
C HIS A 250 -7.55 8.79 15.02
N GLY A 251 -8.79 9.22 14.78
CA GLY A 251 -9.79 9.42 15.83
C GLY A 251 -10.57 8.14 16.19
N GLU A 252 -11.30 7.60 15.22
CA GLU A 252 -12.20 6.44 15.42
C GLU A 252 -11.62 5.14 14.85
N GLY A 253 -10.80 5.21 13.79
CA GLY A 253 -10.28 4.03 13.09
C GLY A 253 -9.09 3.33 13.76
N GLY A 254 -8.60 3.84 14.89
CA GLY A 254 -7.58 3.18 15.72
C GLY A 254 -6.14 3.21 15.18
N VAL A 255 -5.86 3.95 14.11
CA VAL A 255 -4.50 4.13 13.60
C VAL A 255 -3.75 5.11 14.51
N VAL A 256 -2.63 4.68 15.06
CA VAL A 256 -1.79 5.52 15.96
C VAL A 256 -0.43 5.86 15.34
N SER A 257 -0.27 5.60 14.04
CA SER A 257 0.93 5.88 13.25
C SER A 257 0.65 6.94 12.19
N ASP A 258 1.72 7.44 11.57
CA ASP A 258 1.59 8.38 10.46
C ASP A 258 0.89 7.73 9.25
N ILE A 259 0.04 8.52 8.60
CA ILE A 259 -0.65 8.14 7.36
C ILE A 259 -0.03 8.95 6.21
N HIS A 260 0.41 8.25 5.17
CA HIS A 260 1.06 8.83 4.00
C HIS A 260 0.18 8.66 2.77
N VAL A 261 -0.13 9.76 2.11
CA VAL A 261 -1.03 9.77 0.94
C VAL A 261 -0.38 10.57 -0.19
N PRO A 262 -0.32 10.05 -1.42
CA PRO A 262 0.27 10.74 -2.56
C PRO A 262 -0.54 11.98 -2.94
N THR A 263 0.15 13.03 -3.40
CA THR A 263 -0.50 14.26 -3.91
C THR A 263 -0.86 14.16 -5.40
N GLY A 264 -0.35 13.14 -6.08
CA GLY A 264 -0.70 12.74 -7.44
C GLY A 264 -1.07 11.26 -7.51
N ILE A 265 -0.99 10.66 -8.68
CA ILE A 265 -1.23 9.22 -8.86
C ILE A 265 -0.07 8.40 -8.28
N ALA A 266 -0.38 7.48 -7.36
CA ALA A 266 0.49 6.36 -7.02
C ALA A 266 0.35 5.25 -8.07
N LYS A 267 1.50 4.77 -8.55
CA LYS A 267 1.59 3.64 -9.46
C LYS A 267 2.52 2.58 -8.85
N PRO A 268 1.99 1.61 -8.09
CA PRO A 268 2.75 0.40 -7.78
C PRO A 268 3.09 -0.31 -9.10
N GLU A 269 4.28 -0.89 -9.25
CA GLU A 269 4.72 -1.63 -10.45
C GLU A 269 5.79 -2.66 -10.07
N VAL A 270 5.77 -3.84 -10.70
CA VAL A 270 6.90 -4.77 -10.66
C VAL A 270 7.82 -4.46 -11.84
N LEU A 271 9.09 -4.16 -11.57
CA LEU A 271 10.02 -3.71 -12.61
C LEU A 271 10.22 -4.80 -13.68
N PRO A 272 10.26 -4.43 -14.98
CA PRO A 272 10.36 -5.40 -16.05
C PRO A 272 11.58 -6.32 -15.92
N GLY A 273 11.35 -7.63 -15.96
CA GLY A 273 12.42 -8.65 -15.89
C GLY A 273 12.99 -8.87 -14.49
N THR A 274 12.37 -8.33 -13.44
CA THR A 274 12.75 -8.55 -12.05
C THR A 274 11.54 -8.97 -11.21
N ASP A 275 11.79 -9.26 -9.94
CA ASP A 275 10.81 -9.46 -8.88
C ASP A 275 10.72 -8.24 -7.95
N ILE A 276 11.20 -7.07 -8.38
CA ILE A 276 11.26 -5.87 -7.55
C ILE A 276 9.96 -5.08 -7.71
N ALA A 277 9.18 -4.99 -6.64
CA ALA A 277 8.03 -4.11 -6.51
C ALA A 277 8.48 -2.69 -6.13
N ALA A 278 8.33 -1.77 -7.08
CA ALA A 278 8.60 -0.36 -6.92
C ALA A 278 7.29 0.45 -6.83
N LEU A 279 7.42 1.70 -6.42
CA LEU A 279 6.32 2.66 -6.36
C LEU A 279 6.72 3.93 -7.10
N ALA A 280 6.00 4.27 -8.16
CA ALA A 280 6.09 5.57 -8.78
C ALA A 280 5.05 6.52 -8.21
N LEU A 281 5.45 7.76 -7.91
CA LEU A 281 4.54 8.82 -7.47
C LEU A 281 4.54 9.96 -8.48
N GLU A 282 3.37 10.26 -9.06
CA GLU A 282 3.22 11.36 -10.01
C GLU A 282 3.62 12.69 -9.37
N GLN A 283 4.52 13.41 -10.04
CA GLN A 283 4.87 14.77 -9.70
C GLN A 283 3.78 15.71 -10.17
N THR A 284 3.15 16.41 -9.21
CA THR A 284 2.09 17.38 -9.47
C THR A 284 2.55 18.80 -9.13
N THR A 285 1.90 19.79 -9.74
CA THR A 285 2.15 21.21 -9.46
C THR A 285 0.87 21.88 -8.97
N ASP A 286 1.04 22.96 -8.20
CA ASP A 286 -0.06 23.87 -7.90
C ASP A 286 -0.41 24.78 -9.09
N GLU A 287 -1.38 25.68 -8.90
CA GLU A 287 -1.84 26.65 -9.91
C GLU A 287 -0.72 27.60 -10.38
N ALA A 288 0.28 27.85 -9.54
CA ALA A 288 1.44 28.68 -9.86
C ALA A 288 2.56 27.89 -10.55
N GLY A 289 2.36 26.60 -10.84
CA GLY A 289 3.37 25.73 -11.43
C GLY A 289 4.47 25.27 -10.47
N ARG A 290 4.31 25.49 -9.17
CA ARG A 290 5.28 25.03 -8.16
C ARG A 290 5.07 23.54 -7.90
N LEU A 291 6.16 22.79 -7.89
CA LEU A 291 6.14 21.36 -7.59
C LEU A 291 5.61 21.12 -6.17
N LEU A 292 4.60 20.25 -6.05
CA LEU A 292 4.07 19.80 -4.77
C LEU A 292 4.93 18.67 -4.20
N PRO A 293 4.97 18.50 -2.86
CA PRO A 293 5.54 17.30 -2.26
C PRO A 293 4.84 16.06 -2.84
N ALA A 294 5.59 15.00 -3.18
CA ALA A 294 5.00 13.78 -3.77
C ALA A 294 4.01 13.08 -2.82
N VAL A 295 4.19 13.29 -1.52
CA VAL A 295 3.41 12.68 -0.43
C VAL A 295 3.03 13.77 0.56
N ARG A 296 1.79 13.73 1.03
CA ARG A 296 1.32 14.42 2.23
C ARG A 296 1.32 13.43 3.38
N THR A 297 1.95 13.81 4.49
CA THR A 297 1.93 13.03 5.73
C THR A 297 0.93 13.65 6.69
N PHE A 298 0.06 12.82 7.25
CA PHE A 298 -0.83 13.15 8.36
C PHE A 298 -0.24 12.49 9.60
N HIS A 299 0.24 13.31 10.53
CA HIS A 299 0.91 12.81 11.72
C HIS A 299 -0.10 12.26 12.72
N ALA A 300 0.27 11.17 13.38
CA ALA A 300 -0.51 10.65 14.50
C ALA A 300 -0.64 11.72 15.62
N PRO A 301 -1.78 11.76 16.34
CA PRO A 301 -1.91 12.56 17.55
C PRO A 301 -0.82 12.19 18.58
N GLN A 302 -0.25 13.19 19.25
CA GLN A 302 0.72 12.99 20.34
C GLN A 302 0.03 12.65 21.67
#